data_AF-A0A6A6DQT9-F1
#
_entry.id   AF-A0A6A6DQT9-F1
#
_cell.length_a   1.000
_cell.length_b   1.000
_cell.length_c   1.000
_cell.angle_alpha   90.00
_cell.angle_beta   90.00
_cell.angle_gamma   90.00
#
_symmetry.space_group_name_H-M   'P 1'
#
loop_
_entity.id
_entity.type
_entity.pdbx_description
1 polymer ?
#
loop_
_entity_poly.entity_id
_entity_poly.type
_entity_poly.pdbx_seq_one_letter_code
_entity_poly.pdbx_strand_id
1 'polypeptide(L)'
;GLAMEYTYDFGDNWYHDFTVIRRAKASPKLECLDGAGHPVGKNVQPDGWEELKKAYRTSETENRRTEEQIHWYGAPCTLHQRRLTGT
;
A
#
# COMPACT_ATOMS: atom_id res chain seq x y z
N GLY A 1 13.36 -23.35 -1.06
CA GLY A 1 12.02 -23.10 -1.62
C GLY A 1 12.17 -22.42 -2.96
N LEU A 2 11.10 -22.33 -3.76
CA LEU A 2 11.10 -21.47 -4.94
C LEU A 2 10.86 -20.02 -4.48
N ALA A 3 11.56 -19.07 -5.10
CA ALA A 3 11.44 -17.64 -4.83
C ALA A 3 11.08 -16.90 -6.11
N MET A 4 10.36 -15.80 -5.98
CA MET A 4 9.97 -14.91 -7.08
C MET A 4 9.93 -13.48 -6.56
N GLU A 5 10.43 -12.55 -7.37
CA GLU A 5 10.24 -11.12 -7.16
C GLU A 5 9.17 -10.63 -8.14
N TYR A 6 8.27 -9.78 -7.68
CA TYR A 6 7.28 -9.11 -8.51
C TYR A 6 7.36 -7.60 -8.30
N THR A 7 7.56 -6.88 -9.40
CA THR A 7 7.51 -5.42 -9.40
C THR A 7 6.12 -4.96 -9.82
N TYR A 8 5.52 -4.12 -8.98
CA TYR A 8 4.24 -3.47 -9.23
C TYR A 8 4.42 -1.96 -9.36
N ASP A 9 3.68 -1.38 -10.30
CA ASP A 9 3.72 0.04 -10.63
C ASP A 9 5.14 0.53 -10.96
N PHE A 10 5.55 0.43 -12.23
CA PHE A 10 6.89 0.85 -12.65
C PHE A 10 7.19 2.35 -12.46
N GLY A 11 6.18 3.17 -12.12
CA GLY A 11 6.40 4.55 -11.69
C GLY A 11 6.92 4.61 -10.25
N ASP A 12 6.27 3.90 -9.33
CA ASP A 12 6.61 3.90 -7.90
C ASP A 12 7.63 2.81 -7.51
N ASN A 13 7.83 1.80 -8.36
CA ASN A 13 8.74 0.66 -8.19
C ASN A 13 8.57 -0.09 -6.87
N TRP A 14 7.35 -0.58 -6.60
CA TRP A 14 7.12 -1.47 -5.46
C TRP A 14 7.58 -2.89 -5.77
N TYR A 15 8.47 -3.41 -4.93
CA TYR A 15 8.95 -4.79 -5.01
C TYR A 15 8.23 -5.67 -3.99
N HIS A 16 7.79 -6.84 -4.44
CA HIS A 16 7.16 -7.86 -3.63
C HIS A 16 7.95 -9.17 -3.73
N ASP A 17 8.52 -9.59 -2.61
CA ASP A 17 9.19 -10.89 -2.50
C ASP A 17 8.20 -11.99 -2.15
N PHE A 18 8.18 -13.04 -2.96
CA PHE A 18 7.36 -14.22 -2.76
C PHE A 18 8.23 -15.44 -2.52
N THR A 19 7.91 -16.18 -1.45
CA THR A 19 8.48 -17.50 -1.18
C THR A 19 7.39 -18.56 -1.26
N VAL A 20 7.59 -19.57 -2.09
CA VAL A 20 6.72 -20.74 -2.14
C VAL A 20 7.09 -21.70 -1.01
N ILE A 21 6.26 -21.72 0.04
CA ILE A 21 6.49 -22.55 1.22
C ILE A 21 6.05 -23.99 0.99
N ARG A 22 4.90 -24.21 0.32
CA ARG A 22 4.35 -25.54 0.02
C ARG A 22 3.36 -25.50 -1.14
N ARG A 23 2.98 -26.68 -1.62
CA ARG A 23 1.86 -26.86 -2.57
C ARG A 23 0.61 -27.27 -1.82
N ALA A 24 -0.54 -26.78 -2.26
CA ALA A 24 -1.87 -27.15 -1.75
C ALA A 24 -2.70 -27.77 -2.88
N LYS A 25 -3.87 -28.34 -2.54
CA LYS A 25 -4.86 -28.75 -3.55
C LYS A 25 -5.36 -27.51 -4.30
N ALA A 26 -5.65 -27.67 -5.58
CA ALA A 26 -6.19 -26.58 -6.40
C ALA A 26 -7.55 -26.12 -5.85
N SER A 27 -7.75 -24.81 -5.84
CA SER A 27 -8.98 -24.14 -5.43
C SER A 27 -9.34 -23.08 -6.47
N PRO A 28 -10.63 -22.83 -6.75
CA PRO A 28 -11.05 -21.74 -7.64
C PRO A 28 -10.92 -20.35 -7.00
N LYS A 29 -10.56 -20.26 -5.71
CA LYS A 29 -10.44 -19.01 -4.96
C LYS A 29 -9.04 -18.85 -4.37
N LEU A 30 -8.58 -17.60 -4.31
CA LEU A 30 -7.42 -17.21 -3.51
C LEU A 30 -7.89 -16.82 -2.11
N GLU A 31 -7.24 -17.37 -1.10
CA GLU A 31 -7.56 -17.13 0.31
C GLU A 31 -6.33 -16.56 1.02
N CYS A 32 -6.50 -15.43 1.69
CA CYS A 32 -5.48 -14.88 2.57
C CYS A 32 -5.64 -15.53 3.94
N LEU A 33 -4.68 -16.38 4.32
CA LEU A 33 -4.75 -17.15 5.58
C LEU A 33 -4.14 -16.40 6.76
N ASP A 34 -3.22 -15.46 6.49
CA ASP A 34 -2.51 -14.70 7.50
C ASP A 34 -1.92 -13.43 6.87
N GLY A 35 -1.64 -12.42 7.70
CA GLY A 35 -1.06 -11.15 7.28
C GLY A 35 -0.90 -10.17 8.44
N ALA A 36 0.12 -9.32 8.35
CA ALA A 36 0.38 -8.27 9.31
C ALA A 36 0.85 -6.98 8.61
N GLY A 37 0.74 -5.86 9.32
CA GLY A 37 1.08 -4.54 8.78
C GLY A 37 -0.10 -3.85 8.09
N HIS A 38 0.19 -2.72 7.44
CA HIS A 38 -0.78 -1.93 6.70
C HIS A 38 -0.29 -1.82 5.24
N PRO A 39 -1.18 -1.97 4.23
CA PRO A 39 -0.79 -1.73 2.85
C PRO A 39 -0.27 -0.30 2.68
N VAL A 40 0.70 -0.14 1.80
CA VAL A 40 1.27 1.17 1.47
C VAL A 40 0.24 2.03 0.75
N GLY A 41 0.38 3.35 0.88
CA GLY A 41 -0.44 4.29 0.14
C GLY A 41 -0.25 4.13 -1.36
N LYS A 42 -1.35 4.23 -2.12
CA LYS A 42 -1.29 4.30 -3.58
C LYS A 42 -0.58 5.59 -4.01
N ASN A 43 0.23 5.54 -5.06
CA ASN A 43 0.98 6.68 -5.60
C ASN A 43 1.99 7.26 -4.59
N VAL A 44 2.58 6.38 -3.78
CA VAL A 44 3.62 6.73 -2.82
C VAL A 44 4.83 5.88 -3.18
N GLN A 45 5.98 6.51 -3.37
CA GLN A 45 7.24 5.80 -3.57
C GLN A 45 7.72 5.18 -2.23
N PRO A 46 8.55 4.13 -2.27
CA PRO A 46 9.04 3.46 -1.06
C PRO A 46 9.63 4.40 0.00
N ASP A 47 10.41 5.40 -0.42
CA ASP A 47 10.98 6.43 0.46
C ASP A 47 9.90 7.38 1.01
N GLY A 48 8.97 7.82 0.17
CA GLY A 48 7.82 8.63 0.56
C GLY A 48 6.93 7.95 1.60
N TRP A 49 6.84 6.61 1.60
CA TRP A 49 6.11 5.86 2.61
C TRP A 49 6.79 5.90 3.98
N GLU A 50 8.12 5.82 4.02
CA GLU A 50 8.88 5.98 5.26
C GLU A 50 8.78 7.41 5.81
N GLU A 51 8.83 8.42 4.93
CA GLU A 51 8.61 9.82 5.32
C GLU A 51 7.22 10.01 5.95
N LEU A 52 6.18 9.43 5.34
CA LEU A 52 4.81 9.52 5.86
C LEU A 52 4.68 8.83 7.23
N LYS A 53 5.25 7.62 7.39
CA LYS A 53 5.28 6.96 8.71
C LYS A 53 5.99 7.78 9.76
N LYS A 54 7.04 8.52 9.39
CA LYS A 54 7.74 9.44 10.29
C LYS A 54 6.88 10.65 10.63
N ALA A 55 6.17 11.21 9.65
CA ALA A 55 5.24 12.32 9.84
C ALA A 55 4.17 11.97 10.90
N TYR A 56 3.54 10.80 10.79
CA TYR A 56 2.54 10.33 11.78
C TYR A 56 3.11 10.04 13.18
N ARG A 57 4.42 9.83 13.31
CA ARG A 57 5.09 9.57 14.60
C ARG A 57 5.59 10.85 15.28
N THR A 58 5.60 11.97 14.56
CA THR A 58 6.06 13.27 15.06
C THR A 58 4.84 14.03 15.59
N SER A 59 4.94 14.70 16.73
CA SER A 59 3.82 15.49 17.26
C SER A 59 3.40 16.56 16.25
N GLU A 60 2.08 16.75 16.06
CA GLU A 60 1.45 17.64 15.07
C GLU A 60 2.03 19.06 14.98
N THR A 61 2.76 19.52 15.99
CA THR A 61 3.13 20.91 16.21
C THR A 61 4.38 21.42 15.47
N GLU A 62 5.18 20.58 14.80
CA GLU A 62 6.49 21.03 14.28
C GLU A 62 6.57 21.34 12.77
N ASN A 63 5.60 20.98 11.92
CA ASN A 63 5.80 21.23 10.48
C ASN A 63 4.52 21.22 9.61
N ARG A 64 4.28 22.30 8.86
CA ARG A 64 3.23 22.38 7.83
C ARG A 64 3.32 21.25 6.79
N ARG A 65 4.54 20.79 6.47
CA ARG A 65 4.74 19.65 5.53
C ARG A 65 4.20 18.33 6.09
N THR A 66 4.25 18.14 7.42
CA THR A 66 3.70 16.97 8.11
C THR A 66 2.17 16.96 8.03
N GLU A 67 1.53 18.11 8.23
CA GLU A 67 0.08 18.26 8.08
C GLU A 67 -0.40 17.96 6.65
N GLU A 68 0.29 18.50 5.64
CA GLU A 68 -0.05 18.26 4.22
C GLU A 68 0.10 16.78 3.83
N GLN A 69 1.15 16.10 4.29
CA GLN A 69 1.38 14.67 4.04
C GLN A 69 0.32 13.80 4.73
N ILE A 70 0.02 14.09 5.99
CA ILE A 70 -1.03 13.40 6.75
C ILE A 70 -2.40 13.62 6.07
N HIS A 71 -2.72 14.86 5.70
CA HIS A 71 -3.98 15.21 5.03
C HIS A 71 -4.11 14.52 3.68
N TRP A 72 -3.07 14.52 2.84
CA TRP A 72 -3.12 13.87 1.53
C TRP A 72 -3.40 12.37 1.64
N TYR A 73 -2.77 11.67 2.60
CA TYR A 73 -3.00 10.24 2.81
C TYR A 73 -4.33 9.94 3.50
N GLY A 74 -4.72 10.75 4.49
CA GLY A 74 -5.97 10.59 5.23
C GLY A 74 -7.21 11.03 4.45
N ALA A 75 -7.03 11.76 3.34
CA ALA A 75 -8.13 12.16 2.48
C ALA A 75 -8.77 10.93 1.81
N PRO A 76 -10.11 10.83 1.81
CA PRO A 76 -10.78 9.74 1.12
C PRO A 76 -10.40 9.77 -0.37
N CYS A 77 -9.97 8.62 -0.89
CA CYS A 77 -9.68 8.43 -2.31
C CYS A 77 -10.94 8.66 -3.16
N THR A 78 -11.16 9.90 -3.63
CA THR A 78 -12.33 10.28 -4.44
C THR A 78 -12.23 9.90 -5.92
N LEU A 79 -11.06 9.42 -6.36
CA LEU A 79 -10.76 9.13 -7.78
C LEU A 79 -11.48 7.90 -8.38
N HIS A 80 -12.35 7.20 -7.63
CA HIS A 80 -13.17 6.10 -8.19
C HIS A 80 -14.67 6.17 -7.90
N GLN A 81 -15.19 7.19 -7.22
CA GLN A 81 -16.62 7.27 -6.90
C GLN A 81 -17.51 7.79 -8.05
N ARG A 82 -16.96 8.21 -9.21
CA ARG A 82 -17.75 8.76 -10.32
C ARG A 82 -18.19 7.76 -11.40
N ARG A 83 -18.07 6.44 -11.20
CA ARG A 83 -18.48 5.46 -12.22
C ARG A 83 -19.17 4.20 -11.69
N LEU A 84 -20.08 4.31 -10.71
CA LEU A 84 -21.01 3.21 -10.39
C LEU A 84 -22.44 3.68 -10.06
N THR A 85 -22.86 4.85 -10.53
CA THR A 85 -24.27 5.26 -10.50
C THR A 85 -24.68 5.76 -11.88
N GLY A 86 -24.88 4.81 -12.80
CA GLY A 86 -25.60 5.00 -14.05
C GLY A 86 -26.66 3.91 -14.13
N THR A 87 -27.90 4.32 -13.92
CA THR A 87 -29.15 3.58 -14.15
C THR A 87 -29.22 2.99 -15.55
#